data_AF-G5B905-F1
#
_entry.id   AF-G5B905-F1
#
_cell.length_a   1.000
_cell.length_b   1.000
_cell.length_c   1.000
_cell.angle_alpha   90.00
_cell.angle_beta   90.00
_cell.angle_gamma   90.00
#
_symmetry.space_group_name_H-M   'P 1'
#
loop_
_entity.id
_entity.type
_entity.pdbx_description
1 polymer ?
#
loop_
_entity_poly.entity_id
_entity_poly.type
_entity_poly.pdbx_seq_one_letter_code
_entity_poly.pdbx_strand_id
1 'polypeptide(L)'
;MKEDANEIQEALSHSYSTAELDEDDLEAELDPLGDELLPDDDSSYLDEAASTPAIPEVVPTYTKNKDGVLVDEFGLPQIPAS
;
A
#
# COMPACT_ATOMS: atom_id res chain seq x y z
N MET A 1 10.71 -6.20 -20.28
CA MET A 1 9.48 -5.38 -20.40
C MET A 1 8.32 -6.00 -19.60
N LYS A 2 7.67 -7.10 -20.03
CA LYS A 2 6.70 -7.82 -19.16
C LYS A 2 7.38 -8.59 -18.01
N GLU A 3 8.59 -9.11 -18.23
CA GLU A 3 9.39 -9.77 -17.20
C GLU A 3 9.81 -8.80 -16.08
N ASP A 4 10.30 -7.61 -16.42
CA ASP A 4 10.68 -6.58 -15.43
C ASP A 4 9.49 -6.14 -14.54
N ALA A 5 8.28 -6.06 -15.10
CA ALA A 5 7.08 -5.74 -14.34
C ALA A 5 6.68 -6.87 -13.37
N ASN A 6 6.84 -8.13 -13.78
CA ASN A 6 6.61 -9.29 -12.91
C ASN A 6 7.65 -9.36 -11.79
N GLU A 7 8.92 -9.07 -12.07
CA GLU A 7 9.99 -9.03 -11.06
C GLU A 7 9.74 -7.93 -10.02
N ILE A 8 9.29 -6.74 -10.44
CA ILE A 8 8.91 -5.66 -9.52
C ILE A 8 7.71 -6.05 -8.66
N GLN A 9 6.68 -6.67 -9.26
CA GLN A 9 5.52 -7.15 -8.50
C GLN A 9 5.87 -8.24 -7.50
N GLU A 10 6.80 -9.14 -7.85
CA GLU A 10 7.31 -10.16 -6.95
C GLU A 10 8.15 -9.54 -5.82
N ALA A 11 9.01 -8.57 -6.14
CA ALA A 11 9.85 -7.86 -5.16
C ALA A 11 9.04 -6.97 -4.19
N LEU A 12 7.92 -6.42 -4.66
CA LEU A 12 6.97 -5.64 -3.86
C LEU A 12 5.84 -6.51 -3.27
N SER A 13 5.86 -7.82 -3.54
CA SER A 13 4.86 -8.74 -3.01
C SER A 13 5.05 -8.89 -1.50
N HIS A 14 3.98 -8.71 -0.76
CA HIS A 14 3.93 -9.00 0.67
C HIS A 14 3.16 -10.31 0.90
N SER A 15 3.78 -11.25 1.62
CA SER A 15 3.13 -12.48 2.05
C SER A 15 2.48 -12.26 3.42
N TYR A 16 1.16 -12.48 3.51
CA TYR A 16 0.38 -12.36 4.74
C TYR A 16 -0.05 -13.72 5.31
N SER A 17 0.73 -14.78 5.07
CA SER A 17 0.44 -16.09 5.66
C SER A 17 0.54 -16.03 7.18
N THR A 18 -0.52 -16.44 7.87
CA THR A 18 -0.52 -16.66 9.31
C THR A 18 -0.01 -18.07 9.62
N ALA A 19 0.63 -18.24 10.78
CA ALA A 19 1.00 -19.58 11.26
C ALA A 19 -0.25 -20.36 11.69
N GLU A 20 -0.09 -21.66 11.98
CA GLU A 20 -1.12 -22.42 12.69
C GLU A 20 -1.26 -21.84 14.11
N LEU A 21 -2.45 -21.32 14.41
CA LEU A 21 -2.82 -20.77 15.71
C LEU A 21 -3.88 -21.68 16.33
N ASP A 22 -3.94 -21.72 17.66
CA ASP A 22 -5.03 -22.35 18.38
C ASP A 22 -6.25 -21.42 18.31
N GLU A 23 -7.33 -21.87 17.66
CA GLU A 23 -8.54 -21.06 17.46
C GLU A 23 -9.24 -20.75 18.80
N ASP A 24 -9.22 -21.70 19.74
CA ASP A 24 -9.87 -21.53 21.05
C ASP A 24 -9.12 -20.50 21.91
N ASP A 25 -7.78 -20.51 21.85
CA ASP A 25 -6.92 -19.55 22.56
C ASP A 25 -7.02 -18.16 21.91
N LEU A 26 -7.01 -18.10 20.58
CA LEU A 26 -7.16 -16.84 19.84
C LEU A 26 -8.51 -16.16 20.11
N GLU A 27 -9.60 -16.93 20.12
CA GLU A 27 -10.93 -16.38 20.44
C GLU A 27 -10.97 -15.86 21.89
N ALA A 28 -10.36 -16.59 22.83
CA ALA A 28 -10.25 -16.15 24.22
C ALA A 28 -9.40 -14.87 24.41
N GLU A 29 -8.45 -14.59 23.52
CA GLU A 29 -7.68 -13.35 23.51
C GLU A 29 -8.39 -12.19 22.80
N LEU A 30 -9.12 -12.48 21.71
CA LEU A 30 -9.80 -11.46 20.90
C LEU A 30 -11.12 -10.97 21.54
N ASP A 31 -11.83 -11.81 22.26
CA ASP A 31 -13.09 -11.45 22.94
C ASP A 31 -12.89 -10.29 23.95
N PRO A 32 -11.92 -10.36 24.88
CA PRO A 32 -11.60 -9.25 25.78
C PRO A 32 -11.16 -7.98 25.04
N LEU A 33 -10.45 -8.13 23.93
CA LEU A 33 -9.99 -6.99 23.12
C LEU A 33 -11.19 -6.25 22.51
N GLY A 34 -12.21 -6.97 22.05
CA GLY A 34 -13.48 -6.39 21.61
C GLY A 34 -14.19 -5.64 22.73
N ASP A 35 -14.22 -6.22 23.93
CA ASP A 35 -14.81 -5.59 25.11
C ASP A 35 -14.03 -4.37 25.63
N GLU A 36 -12.72 -4.27 25.37
CA GLU A 36 -11.90 -3.08 25.65
C GLU A 36 -12.11 -1.99 24.59
N LEU A 37 -12.19 -2.36 23.31
CA LEU A 37 -12.30 -1.44 22.18
C LEU A 37 -13.71 -0.83 22.04
N LEU A 38 -14.77 -1.59 22.34
CA LEU A 38 -16.16 -1.14 22.23
C LEU A 38 -16.55 0.06 23.12
N PRO A 39 -16.14 0.11 24.41
CA PRO A 39 -16.41 1.25 25.28
C PRO A 39 -15.41 2.40 25.09
N ASP A 40 -14.38 2.24 24.24
CA ASP A 40 -13.46 3.33 23.93
C ASP A 40 -14.14 4.35 23.01
N ASP A 41 -14.21 5.60 23.46
CA ASP A 41 -14.76 6.71 22.68
C ASP A 41 -13.75 7.19 21.60
N ASP A 42 -12.49 6.76 21.67
CA ASP A 42 -11.47 7.09 20.69
C ASP A 42 -11.56 6.22 19.43
N SER A 43 -12.20 6.79 18.40
CA SER A 43 -12.32 6.18 17.06
C SER A 43 -11.37 6.78 16.03
N SER A 44 -10.35 7.53 16.47
CA SER A 44 -9.44 8.24 15.54
C SER A 44 -8.70 7.31 14.58
N TYR A 45 -8.50 6.04 14.95
CA TYR A 45 -7.89 5.01 14.11
C TYR A 45 -8.66 4.76 12.80
N LEU A 46 -9.99 4.98 12.79
CA LEU A 46 -10.82 4.86 11.59
C LEU A 46 -10.55 6.00 10.62
N ASP A 47 -10.47 7.23 11.15
CA ASP A 47 -10.15 8.41 10.37
C ASP A 47 -8.68 8.37 9.89
N GLU A 48 -7.76 7.90 10.72
CA GLU A 48 -6.36 7.69 10.36
C GLU A 48 -6.24 6.70 9.19
N ALA A 49 -6.89 5.53 9.29
CA ALA A 49 -6.92 4.55 8.22
C ALA A 49 -7.49 5.13 6.92
N ALA A 50 -8.56 5.92 6.99
CA ALA A 50 -9.14 6.60 5.82
C ALA A 50 -8.23 7.69 5.25
N SER A 51 -7.39 8.32 6.08
CA SER A 51 -6.44 9.35 5.68
C SER A 51 -5.11 8.80 5.16
N THR A 52 -4.89 7.48 5.24
CA THR A 52 -3.68 6.86 4.70
C THR A 52 -3.53 7.15 3.20
N PRO A 53 -2.28 7.32 2.69
CA PRO A 53 -2.07 7.60 1.29
C PRO A 53 -2.67 6.52 0.40
N ALA A 54 -3.61 6.92 -0.46
CA ALA A 54 -4.16 6.04 -1.47
C ALA A 54 -3.10 5.66 -2.52
N ILE A 55 -3.34 4.55 -3.20
CA ILE A 55 -2.56 4.18 -4.38
C ILE A 55 -2.65 5.33 -5.39
N PRO A 56 -1.53 5.83 -5.93
CA PRO A 56 -1.56 6.93 -6.89
C PRO A 56 -2.31 6.51 -8.17
N GLU A 57 -3.45 7.17 -8.44
CA GLU A 57 -4.26 6.96 -9.65
C GLU A 57 -3.89 7.91 -10.81
N VAL A 58 -3.11 8.95 -10.52
CA VAL A 58 -2.76 9.98 -11.50
C VAL A 58 -1.69 9.45 -12.45
N VAL A 59 -1.99 9.49 -13.75
CA VAL A 59 -0.99 9.24 -14.79
C VAL A 59 0.02 10.41 -14.77
N PRO A 60 1.33 10.14 -14.65
CA PRO A 60 2.33 11.21 -14.65
C PRO A 60 2.24 12.07 -15.91
N THR A 61 2.40 13.38 -15.74
CA THR A 61 2.41 14.38 -16.81
C THR A 61 3.85 14.63 -17.26
N TYR A 62 4.03 14.83 -18.56
CA TYR A 62 5.36 14.89 -19.16
C TYR A 62 5.66 16.27 -19.76
N THR A 63 6.87 16.77 -19.53
CA THR A 63 7.41 18.01 -20.12
C THR A 63 8.78 17.74 -20.73
N LYS A 64 9.30 18.67 -21.56
CA LYS A 64 10.65 18.52 -22.14
C LYS A 64 11.67 19.27 -21.29
N ASN A 65 12.75 18.59 -20.93
CA ASN A 65 13.90 19.25 -20.32
C ASN A 65 14.70 20.06 -21.36
N LYS A 66 15.73 20.78 -20.88
CA LYS A 66 16.64 21.60 -21.71
C LYS A 66 17.35 20.81 -22.84
N ASP A 67 17.46 19.50 -22.69
CA ASP A 67 18.11 18.59 -23.63
C ASP A 67 17.08 17.93 -24.58
N GLY A 68 15.80 18.32 -24.50
CA GLY A 68 14.71 17.84 -25.35
C GLY A 68 14.11 16.49 -24.93
N VAL A 69 14.53 15.93 -23.79
CA VAL A 69 14.05 14.64 -23.26
C VAL A 69 12.72 14.84 -22.54
N LEU A 70 11.75 13.96 -22.81
CA LEU A 70 10.49 13.92 -22.06
C LEU A 70 10.75 13.41 -20.64
N VAL A 71 10.39 14.24 -19.66
CA VAL A 71 10.55 13.99 -18.23
C VAL A 71 9.23 14.18 -17.51
N ASP A 72 8.99 13.40 -16.46
CA ASP A 72 7.82 13.53 -15.58
C ASP A 72 7.97 14.72 -14.59
N GLU A 73 7.03 14.87 -13.66
CA GLU A 73 7.03 15.92 -12.64
C GLU A 73 8.22 15.85 -11.69
N PHE A 74 8.86 14.69 -11.57
CA PHE A 74 10.04 14.46 -10.75
C PHE A 74 11.35 14.64 -11.53
N GLY A 75 11.27 14.97 -12.83
CA GLY A 75 12.42 15.10 -13.71
C GLY A 75 12.99 13.75 -14.16
N LEU A 76 12.27 12.66 -13.92
CA LEU A 76 12.66 11.33 -14.37
C LEU A 76 12.28 11.16 -15.85
N PRO A 77 13.15 10.55 -16.68
CA PRO A 77 12.83 10.32 -18.09
C PRO A 77 11.59 9.44 -18.26
N GLN A 78 10.76 9.76 -19.26
CA GLN A 78 9.62 8.92 -19.63
C GLN A 78 10.09 7.52 -19.99
N ILE A 79 9.69 6.53 -19.18
CA ILE A 79 9.94 5.12 -19.50
C ILE A 79 9.10 4.71 -20.71
N PRO A 80 9.67 4.03 -21.71
CA PRO A 80 8.90 3.57 -22.86
C PRO A 80 7.87 2.54 -22.41
N ALA A 81 6.58 2.81 -22.70
CA ALA A 81 5.51 1.86 -22.48
C ALA A 81 5.79 0.59 -23.30
N SER A 82 5.77 -0.56 -22.62
CA SER A 82 5.98 -1.88 -23.20
C SER A 82 4.72 -2.46 -23.82
#